data_AF-A0A955SNP5-F1
#
_entry.id   AF-A0A955SNP5-F1
#
_cell.length_a   1.000
_cell.length_b   1.000
_cell.length_c   1.000
_cell.angle_alpha   90.00
_cell.angle_beta   90.00
_cell.angle_gamma   90.00
#
_symmetry.space_group_name_H-M   'P 1'
#
loop_
_entity.id
_entity.type
_entity.pdbx_description
1 polymer ?
#
loop_
_entity_poly.entity_id
_entity_poly.type
_entity_poly.pdbx_seq_one_letter_code
_entity_poly.pdbx_strand_id
1 'polypeptide(L)'
;MYTLDDSGNDTQLSSHADPRDYGGGGNTSFQDPGVELPFSFHHKNRFIGKGAVVDLAAMIRDVETLTGNNYTTAYDIPEAPTEELLSLYDWIEIPIGEAWEEVEVMVAETKTIYEYDLENEEVIEMEVPTDQDSEVGTGVFRRQLKENVRFDKDTGKFYRLPNAAEIPQGATPDLPLWIVDRLPE
;
A
#
# COMPACT_ATOMS: atom_id res chain seq x y z
N MET A 1 7.33 13.27 -4.77
CA MET A 1 7.70 13.08 -6.18
C MET A 1 8.67 14.18 -6.58
N TYR A 2 9.87 13.81 -7.05
CA TYR A 2 10.90 14.74 -7.51
C TYR A 2 10.98 14.66 -9.03
N THR A 3 11.14 15.80 -9.69
CA THR A 3 11.46 15.88 -11.12
C THR A 3 12.61 16.84 -11.32
N LEU A 4 13.50 16.51 -12.24
CA LEU A 4 14.60 17.37 -12.62
C LEU A 4 14.08 18.52 -13.49
N ASP A 5 14.49 19.75 -13.19
CA ASP A 5 14.26 20.89 -14.09
C ASP A 5 15.23 20.86 -15.29
N ASP A 6 15.02 21.74 -16.27
CA ASP A 6 15.84 21.83 -17.49
C ASP A 6 17.32 22.21 -17.21
N SER A 7 17.65 22.59 -15.98
CA SER A 7 19.01 22.89 -15.52
C SER A 7 19.62 21.75 -14.70
N GLY A 8 18.92 20.61 -14.58
CA GLY A 8 19.36 19.43 -13.84
C GLY A 8 19.23 19.54 -12.32
N ASN A 9 18.44 20.49 -11.80
CA ASN A 9 18.17 20.57 -10.37
C ASN A 9 16.94 19.75 -9.99
N ASP A 10 17.06 18.95 -8.92
CA ASP A 10 15.91 18.25 -8.35
C ASP A 10 14.91 19.26 -7.78
N THR A 11 13.73 19.32 -8.40
CA THR A 11 12.61 20.14 -7.92
C THR A 11 11.55 19.22 -7.33
N GLN A 12 11.29 19.38 -6.04
CA GLN A 12 10.25 18.65 -5.33
C GLN A 12 8.87 19.18 -5.77
N LEU A 13 8.13 18.40 -6.57
CA LEU A 13 6.80 18.79 -7.07
C LEU A 13 5.65 18.50 -6.10
N SER A 14 5.92 17.85 -4.97
CA SER A 14 4.91 17.54 -3.95
C SER A 14 5.39 17.99 -2.57
N SER A 15 4.64 18.88 -1.93
CA SER A 15 4.91 19.44 -0.60
C SER A 15 4.46 18.52 0.55
N HIS A 16 4.42 17.21 0.31
CA HIS A 16 4.07 16.24 1.35
C HIS A 16 5.33 15.45 1.69
N ALA A 17 5.91 15.71 2.87
CA ALA A 17 6.99 14.91 3.44
C ALA A 17 6.41 13.63 4.09
N ASP A 18 7.10 12.49 3.99
CA ASP A 18 6.68 11.25 4.66
C ASP A 18 6.90 11.38 6.18
N PRO A 19 5.86 11.19 7.02
CA PRO A 19 5.98 11.34 8.47
C PRO A 19 7.00 10.40 9.12
N ARG A 20 7.38 9.30 8.46
CA ARG A 20 8.33 8.31 8.99
C ARG A 20 9.79 8.79 8.94
N ASP A 21 10.08 9.83 8.16
CA ASP A 21 11.41 10.46 8.12
C ASP A 21 11.72 11.27 9.39
N TYR A 22 10.71 11.52 10.23
CA TYR A 22 10.84 12.23 11.51
C TYR A 22 10.77 11.24 12.68
N GLY A 23 11.87 10.52 12.90
CA GLY A 23 11.97 9.41 13.85
C GLY A 23 11.32 9.65 15.23
N GLY A 24 10.35 8.78 15.56
CA GLY A 24 10.06 8.27 16.90
C GLY A 24 9.60 9.23 18.01
N GLY A 25 9.45 10.53 17.75
CA GLY A 25 9.05 11.49 18.79
C GLY A 25 8.68 12.89 18.28
N GLY A 26 8.17 12.99 17.05
CA GLY A 26 8.00 14.27 16.35
C GLY A 26 7.06 15.27 17.05
N ASN A 27 7.56 16.49 17.24
CA ASN A 27 6.77 17.67 17.60
C ASN A 27 5.62 17.86 16.60
N THR A 28 4.44 18.21 17.09
CA THR A 28 3.31 18.60 16.23
C THR A 28 3.48 20.03 15.74
N SER A 29 2.79 20.42 14.66
CA SER A 29 2.80 21.82 14.15
C SER A 29 2.35 22.86 15.18
N PHE A 30 1.73 22.43 16.28
CA PHE A 30 1.38 23.27 17.42
C PHE A 30 2.60 23.74 18.23
N GLN A 31 3.75 23.07 18.11
CA GLN A 31 4.96 23.34 18.89
C GLN A 31 6.18 23.68 18.01
N ASP A 32 6.22 23.22 16.76
CA ASP A 32 7.27 23.54 15.80
C ASP A 32 6.67 23.90 14.42
N PRO A 33 6.76 25.18 13.98
CA PRO A 33 6.23 25.64 12.70
C PRO A 33 6.98 25.09 11.46
N GLY A 34 8.03 24.27 11.64
CA GLY A 34 8.75 23.59 10.56
C GLY A 34 8.13 22.26 10.09
N VAL A 35 7.05 21.77 10.73
CA VAL A 35 6.46 20.45 10.45
C VAL A 35 5.22 20.56 9.57
N GLU A 36 5.27 19.98 8.35
CA GLU A 36 4.14 19.88 7.42
C GLU A 36 3.22 18.71 7.79
N LEU A 37 2.02 18.99 8.31
CA LEU A 37 0.94 18.00 8.51
C LEU A 37 -0.05 18.04 7.32
N PRO A 38 -0.82 16.96 7.06
CA PRO A 38 -1.61 16.79 5.83
C PRO A 38 -2.74 17.82 5.61
N PHE A 39 -3.03 18.68 6.60
CA PHE A 39 -4.09 19.69 6.53
C PHE A 39 -3.58 21.13 6.63
N SER A 40 -2.27 21.36 6.60
CA SER A 40 -1.67 22.69 6.64
C SER A 40 -1.02 23.01 5.30
N PHE A 41 -1.40 24.13 4.68
CA PHE A 41 -0.75 24.59 3.45
C PHE A 41 0.39 25.53 3.79
N HIS A 42 1.61 25.13 3.42
CA HIS A 42 2.80 25.93 3.60
C HIS A 42 3.19 26.59 2.28
N HIS A 43 3.20 27.93 2.27
CA HIS A 43 3.67 28.72 1.14
C HIS A 43 4.97 29.42 1.55
N LYS A 44 6.06 29.16 0.83
CA LYS A 44 7.34 29.84 1.05
C LYS A 44 7.81 30.54 -0.21
N ASN A 45 8.27 31.78 -0.06
CA ASN A 45 8.90 32.54 -1.13
C ASN A 45 10.28 33.01 -0.67
N ARG A 46 11.30 32.33 -1.19
CA ARG A 46 12.71 32.53 -0.83
C ARG A 46 13.25 33.89 -1.31
N PHE A 47 12.72 34.44 -2.41
CA PHE A 47 13.17 35.72 -2.95
C PHE A 47 12.77 36.89 -2.05
N ILE A 48 11.61 36.81 -1.41
CA ILE A 48 11.13 37.85 -0.46
C ILE A 48 11.42 37.49 1.00
N GLY A 49 12.00 36.31 1.26
CA GLY A 49 12.31 35.83 2.61
C GLY A 49 11.09 35.63 3.50
N LYS A 50 9.92 35.29 2.94
CA LYS A 50 8.68 35.13 3.71
C LYS A 50 8.10 33.73 3.53
N GLY A 51 7.47 33.25 4.60
CA GLY A 51 6.60 32.08 4.61
C GLY A 51 5.22 32.43 5.14
N ALA A 52 4.22 31.68 4.72
CA ALA A 52 2.86 31.70 5.24
C ALA A 52 2.41 30.25 5.47
N VAL A 53 1.68 30.03 6.55
CA VAL A 53 1.08 28.74 6.90
C VAL A 53 -0.41 28.96 7.06
N VAL A 54 -1.20 28.19 6.34
CA VAL A 54 -2.66 28.14 6.53
C VAL A 54 -2.99 26.90 7.33
N ASP A 55 -3.32 27.09 8.59
CA ASP A 55 -3.73 26.02 9.50
C ASP A 55 -5.25 25.82 9.43
N LEU A 56 -5.68 24.87 8.60
CA LEU A 56 -7.10 24.56 8.46
C LEU A 56 -7.69 23.88 9.69
N ALA A 57 -6.89 23.14 10.46
CA ALA A 57 -7.37 22.47 11.66
C ALA A 57 -7.74 23.50 12.75
N ALA A 58 -6.88 24.51 12.96
CA ALA A 58 -7.19 25.61 13.86
C ALA A 58 -8.41 26.42 13.38
N MET A 59 -8.49 26.70 12.08
CA MET A 59 -9.63 27.42 11.50
C MET A 59 -10.95 26.65 11.70
N ILE A 60 -10.97 25.34 11.43
CA ILE A 60 -12.17 24.51 11.61
C ILE A 60 -12.60 24.55 13.08
N ARG A 61 -11.69 24.33 14.02
CA ARG A 61 -11.98 24.39 15.47
C ARG A 61 -12.58 25.73 15.90
N ASP A 62 -12.00 26.83 15.43
CA ASP A 62 -12.47 28.17 15.79
C ASP A 62 -13.85 28.45 15.18
N VAL A 63 -14.12 27.99 13.95
CA VAL A 63 -15.43 28.07 13.30
C VAL A 63 -16.47 27.21 14.03
N GLU A 64 -16.12 25.99 14.46
CA GLU A 64 -17.00 25.15 15.29
C GLU A 64 -17.35 25.84 16.61
N THR A 65 -16.36 26.46 17.26
CA THR A 65 -16.55 27.22 18.50
C THR A 65 -17.45 28.44 18.33
N LEU A 66 -17.26 29.19 17.23
CA LEU A 66 -18.03 30.40 16.92
C LEU A 66 -19.46 30.12 16.48
N THR A 67 -19.66 29.07 15.68
CA THR A 67 -20.94 28.79 15.04
C THR A 67 -21.77 27.76 15.80
N GLY A 68 -21.14 26.95 16.66
CA GLY A 68 -21.76 25.81 17.32
C GLY A 68 -22.07 24.64 16.39
N ASN A 69 -21.71 24.73 15.11
CA ASN A 69 -21.85 23.65 14.13
C ASN A 69 -20.63 22.73 14.20
N ASN A 70 -20.81 21.43 13.95
CA ASN A 70 -19.72 20.47 13.85
C ASN A 70 -19.40 20.20 12.38
N TYR A 71 -18.14 20.34 11.98
CA TYR A 71 -17.64 20.09 10.63
C TYR A 71 -16.77 18.82 10.55
N THR A 72 -16.56 18.17 11.68
CA THR A 72 -15.85 16.89 11.80
C THR A 72 -16.85 15.74 11.70
N THR A 73 -16.77 14.98 10.61
CA THR A 73 -17.60 13.78 10.40
C THR A 73 -16.78 12.53 10.65
N ALA A 74 -17.12 11.79 11.71
CA ALA A 74 -16.65 10.42 11.87
C ALA A 74 -17.57 9.49 11.06
N TYR A 75 -16.98 8.54 10.36
CA TYR A 75 -17.71 7.44 9.75
C TYR A 75 -16.94 6.15 9.99
N ASP A 76 -17.67 5.07 10.20
CA ASP A 76 -17.08 3.75 10.32
C ASP A 76 -16.60 3.32 8.93
N ILE A 77 -15.32 3.03 8.82
CA ILE A 77 -14.78 2.36 7.65
C ILE A 77 -15.19 0.89 7.82
N PRO A 78 -15.89 0.26 6.86
CA PRO A 78 -16.20 -1.16 6.95
C PRO A 78 -14.90 -1.92 7.16
N GLU A 79 -14.86 -2.77 8.19
CA GLU A 79 -13.70 -3.60 8.50
C GLU A 79 -13.37 -4.44 7.27
N ALA A 80 -12.35 -4.01 6.52
CA ALA A 80 -11.70 -4.91 5.60
C ALA A 80 -10.96 -5.92 6.49
N PRO A 81 -11.16 -7.23 6.34
CA PRO A 81 -10.21 -8.19 6.85
C PRO A 81 -8.94 -7.96 6.04
N THR A 82 -8.06 -7.09 6.51
CA THR A 82 -6.72 -6.97 5.96
C THR A 82 -6.06 -8.32 6.17
N GLU A 83 -5.31 -8.82 5.19
CA GLU A 83 -4.53 -10.06 5.33
C GLU A 83 -3.66 -10.05 6.61
N GLU A 84 -3.29 -8.84 7.05
CA GLU A 84 -2.64 -8.56 8.32
C GLU A 84 -3.46 -9.00 9.55
N LEU A 85 -4.77 -8.76 9.59
CA LEU A 85 -5.66 -9.27 10.65
C LEU A 85 -5.81 -10.79 10.57
N LEU A 86 -5.88 -11.35 9.36
CA LEU A 86 -5.97 -12.81 9.18
C LEU A 86 -4.72 -13.52 9.72
N SER A 87 -3.55 -12.87 9.65
CA SER A 87 -2.30 -13.40 10.19
C SER A 87 -2.25 -13.48 11.72
N LEU A 88 -3.13 -12.76 12.42
CA LEU A 88 -3.26 -12.83 13.88
C LEU A 88 -3.99 -14.09 14.36
N TYR A 89 -4.71 -14.77 13.45
CA TYR A 89 -5.46 -15.97 13.78
C TYR A 89 -4.64 -17.24 13.57
N ASP A 90 -4.94 -18.25 14.37
CA ASP A 90 -4.30 -19.55 14.26
C ASP A 90 -4.62 -20.23 12.92
N TRP A 91 -3.60 -20.84 12.35
CA TRP A 91 -3.69 -21.60 11.11
C TRP A 91 -4.57 -22.83 11.28
N ILE A 92 -5.58 -23.00 10.42
CA ILE A 92 -6.54 -24.10 10.48
C ILE A 92 -6.02 -25.28 9.65
N GLU A 93 -5.97 -26.48 10.24
CA GLU A 93 -5.62 -27.71 9.52
C GLU A 93 -6.69 -28.08 8.50
N ILE A 94 -6.27 -28.41 7.28
CA ILE A 94 -7.17 -28.79 6.17
C ILE A 94 -6.75 -30.11 5.52
N PRO A 95 -7.69 -30.87 4.95
CA PRO A 95 -7.36 -32.08 4.21
C PRO A 95 -6.62 -31.76 2.91
N ILE A 96 -5.77 -32.68 2.46
CA ILE A 96 -4.97 -32.52 1.25
C ILE A 96 -5.83 -32.22 0.01
N GLY A 97 -7.03 -32.78 -0.09
CA GLY A 97 -7.92 -32.53 -1.23
C GLY A 97 -8.36 -31.07 -1.39
N GLU A 98 -8.39 -30.31 -0.29
CA GLU A 98 -8.76 -28.89 -0.30
C GLU A 98 -7.57 -27.96 -0.53
N ALA A 99 -6.36 -28.43 -0.22
CA ALA A 99 -5.12 -27.65 -0.28
C ALA A 99 -4.63 -27.35 -1.70
N TRP A 100 -4.99 -28.19 -2.67
CA TRP A 100 -4.51 -28.08 -4.06
C TRP A 100 -5.52 -27.38 -4.96
N GLU A 101 -4.99 -26.67 -5.94
CA GLU A 101 -5.71 -26.15 -7.10
C GLU A 101 -4.97 -26.47 -8.39
N GLU A 102 -5.72 -26.53 -9.49
CA GLU A 102 -5.17 -26.61 -10.84
C GLU A 102 -5.18 -25.19 -11.41
N VAL A 103 -3.99 -24.66 -11.65
CA VAL A 103 -3.81 -23.33 -12.23
C VAL A 103 -3.16 -23.48 -13.59
N GLU A 104 -3.74 -22.80 -14.56
CA GLU A 104 -3.19 -22.74 -15.91
C GLU A 104 -1.85 -22.00 -15.88
N VAL A 105 -0.84 -22.58 -16.53
CA VAL A 105 0.45 -21.94 -16.65
C VAL A 105 0.31 -20.81 -17.67
N MET A 106 0.38 -19.59 -17.17
CA MET A 106 0.45 -18.39 -17.98
C MET A 106 1.88 -18.16 -18.44
N VAL A 107 2.08 -17.84 -19.72
CA VAL A 107 3.39 -17.48 -20.28
C VAL A 107 3.28 -16.10 -20.93
N ALA A 108 4.34 -15.30 -20.80
CA ALA A 108 4.41 -13.99 -21.41
C ALA A 108 4.27 -14.10 -22.94
N GLU A 109 3.42 -13.26 -23.53
CA GLU A 109 3.27 -13.21 -24.96
C GLU A 109 4.53 -12.66 -25.63
N THR A 110 5.21 -13.50 -26.41
CA THR A 110 6.38 -13.11 -27.20
C THR A 110 5.95 -12.70 -28.61
N LYS A 111 6.46 -11.57 -29.09
CA LYS A 111 6.29 -11.14 -30.48
C LYS A 111 7.60 -11.30 -31.23
N THR A 112 7.56 -11.93 -32.39
CA THR A 112 8.71 -12.00 -33.30
C THR A 112 8.90 -10.64 -33.98
N ILE A 113 10.07 -10.04 -33.79
CA ILE A 113 10.53 -8.84 -34.46
C ILE A 113 11.68 -9.22 -35.38
N TYR A 114 11.66 -8.70 -36.60
CA TYR A 114 12.72 -8.87 -37.58
C TYR A 114 13.63 -7.65 -37.50
N GLU A 115 14.90 -7.86 -37.17
CA GLU A 115 15.94 -6.82 -37.22
C GLU A 115 16.89 -7.11 -38.38
N TYR A 116 17.25 -6.07 -39.13
CA TYR A 116 18.19 -6.19 -40.24
C TYR A 116 19.60 -5.85 -39.74
N ASP A 117 20.50 -6.83 -39.79
CA ASP A 117 21.90 -6.64 -39.44
C ASP A 117 22.65 -6.02 -40.64
N LEU A 118 23.05 -4.77 -40.48
CA LEU A 118 23.75 -4.00 -41.51
C LEU A 118 25.21 -4.47 -41.72
N GLU A 119 25.80 -5.19 -40.77
CA GLU A 119 27.20 -5.64 -40.86
C GLU A 119 27.31 -6.93 -41.68
N ASN A 120 26.36 -7.84 -41.49
CA ASN A 120 26.32 -9.14 -42.19
C ASN A 120 25.35 -9.17 -43.39
N GLU A 121 24.57 -8.10 -43.60
CA GLU A 121 23.51 -8.00 -44.63
C GLU A 121 22.41 -9.08 -44.49
N GLU A 122 22.15 -9.56 -43.28
CA GLU A 122 21.18 -10.64 -42.99
C GLU A 122 20.00 -10.13 -42.14
N VAL A 123 18.86 -10.82 -42.24
CA VAL A 123 17.69 -10.59 -41.37
C VAL A 123 17.75 -11.56 -40.20
N ILE A 124 17.78 -11.03 -38.98
CA ILE A 124 17.77 -11.81 -37.75
C ILE A 124 16.36 -11.78 -37.15
N GLU A 125 15.86 -12.95 -36.78
CA GLU A 125 14.61 -13.08 -36.02
C GLU A 125 14.91 -12.94 -34.53
N MET A 126 14.23 -12.02 -33.84
CA MET A 126 14.30 -11.86 -32.39
C MET A 126 12.91 -12.00 -31.78
N GLU A 127 12.79 -12.84 -30.75
CA GLU A 127 11.59 -12.91 -29.92
C GLU A 127 11.71 -11.88 -28.80
N VAL A 128 10.88 -10.85 -28.85
CA VAL A 128 10.84 -9.79 -27.83
C VAL A 128 9.55 -9.96 -27.02
N PRO A 129 9.63 -9.96 -25.66
CA PRO A 129 8.42 -9.96 -24.84
C PRO A 129 7.59 -8.72 -25.16
N THR A 130 6.28 -8.90 -25.33
CA THR A 130 5.38 -7.77 -25.56
C THR A 130 5.30 -6.93 -24.29
N ASP A 131 5.44 -5.60 -24.42
CA ASP A 131 5.40 -4.71 -23.26
C ASP A 131 4.05 -4.81 -22.53
N GLN A 132 4.13 -5.11 -21.23
CA GLN A 132 3.10 -5.08 -20.19
C GLN A 132 1.90 -6.03 -20.32
N ASP A 133 1.87 -6.97 -19.36
CA ASP A 133 0.71 -7.67 -18.79
C ASP A 133 -0.14 -8.55 -19.73
N SER A 134 0.29 -8.84 -20.96
CA SER A 134 -0.35 -9.88 -21.77
C SER A 134 0.18 -11.27 -21.42
N GLU A 135 -0.48 -11.89 -20.46
CA GLU A 135 -0.33 -13.31 -20.16
C GLU A 135 -1.26 -14.13 -21.07
N VAL A 136 -0.71 -15.09 -21.82
CA VAL A 136 -1.49 -16.01 -22.65
C VAL A 136 -1.57 -17.37 -21.96
N GLY A 137 -2.78 -17.92 -21.88
CA GLY A 137 -3.02 -19.27 -21.36
C GLY A 137 -2.41 -20.31 -22.29
N THR A 138 -1.53 -21.16 -21.75
CA THR A 138 -0.86 -22.22 -22.53
C THR A 138 -1.72 -23.47 -22.72
N GLY A 139 -2.87 -23.58 -22.05
CA GLY A 139 -3.65 -24.80 -21.95
C GLY A 139 -2.98 -25.90 -21.11
N VAL A 140 -1.80 -25.64 -20.54
CA VAL A 140 -1.09 -26.56 -19.65
C VAL A 140 -1.43 -26.20 -18.21
N PHE A 141 -1.97 -27.16 -17.46
CA PHE A 141 -2.33 -26.99 -16.06
C PHE A 141 -1.26 -27.58 -15.16
N ARG A 142 -0.90 -26.86 -14.10
CA ARG A 142 -0.05 -27.38 -13.03
C ARG A 142 -0.84 -27.43 -11.72
N ARG A 143 -0.57 -28.45 -10.91
CA ARG A 143 -1.09 -28.51 -9.54
C ARG A 143 -0.20 -27.68 -8.64
N GLN A 144 -0.79 -26.69 -7.98
CA GLN A 144 -0.12 -25.86 -6.99
C GLN A 144 -0.96 -25.78 -5.72
N LEU A 145 -0.33 -25.35 -4.62
CA LEU A 145 -1.05 -25.03 -3.40
C LEU A 145 -1.91 -23.78 -3.65
N LYS A 146 -3.13 -23.78 -3.10
CA LYS A 146 -3.98 -22.60 -3.12
C LYS A 146 -3.32 -21.43 -2.41
N GLU A 147 -3.71 -20.24 -2.81
CA GLU A 147 -3.37 -19.02 -2.08
C GLU A 147 -3.76 -19.13 -0.60
N ASN A 148 -2.92 -18.63 0.29
CA ASN A 148 -3.08 -18.70 1.75
C ASN A 148 -3.09 -20.13 2.34
N VAL A 149 -2.56 -21.13 1.63
CA VAL A 149 -2.31 -22.48 2.15
C VAL A 149 -0.81 -22.72 2.35
N ARG A 150 -0.43 -23.26 3.51
CA ARG A 150 0.93 -23.68 3.82
C ARG A 150 1.02 -25.18 4.08
N PHE A 151 2.15 -25.77 3.71
CA PHE A 151 2.51 -27.14 4.05
C PHE A 151 3.57 -27.15 5.15
N ASP A 152 3.30 -27.86 6.24
CA ASP A 152 4.26 -28.08 7.31
C ASP A 152 4.97 -29.43 7.09
N LYS A 153 6.30 -29.36 6.89
CA LYS A 153 7.14 -30.53 6.61
C LYS A 153 7.31 -31.44 7.81
N ASP A 154 7.27 -30.89 9.02
CA ASP A 154 7.53 -31.64 10.25
C ASP A 154 6.31 -32.47 10.64
N THR A 155 5.12 -31.91 10.49
CA THR A 155 3.85 -32.59 10.79
C THR A 155 3.26 -33.33 9.59
N GLY A 156 3.67 -32.98 8.37
CA GLY A 156 3.10 -33.51 7.13
C GLY A 156 1.67 -33.02 6.86
N LYS A 157 1.25 -31.93 7.52
CA LYS A 157 -0.12 -31.39 7.47
C LYS A 157 -0.20 -30.12 6.64
N PHE A 158 -1.39 -29.84 6.14
CA PHE A 158 -1.70 -28.61 5.41
C PHE A 158 -2.52 -27.69 6.30
N TYR A 159 -2.23 -26.40 6.20
CA TYR A 159 -2.94 -25.39 6.95
C TYR A 159 -3.34 -24.23 6.06
N ARG A 160 -4.46 -23.58 6.37
CA ARG A 160 -4.87 -22.33 5.72
C ARG A 160 -5.19 -21.25 6.74
N LEU A 161 -5.21 -20.00 6.29
CA LEU A 161 -5.81 -18.92 7.06
C LEU A 161 -7.34 -19.11 7.14
N PRO A 162 -7.97 -18.72 8.28
CA PRO A 162 -9.42 -18.70 8.39
C PRO A 162 -10.02 -17.75 7.36
N ASN A 163 -11.19 -18.09 6.84
CA ASN A 163 -11.95 -17.14 6.03
C ASN A 163 -12.68 -16.13 6.96
N ALA A 164 -13.16 -15.02 6.39
CA ALA A 164 -13.85 -13.99 7.17
C ALA A 164 -15.11 -14.50 7.90
N ALA A 165 -15.71 -15.61 7.46
CA ALA A 165 -16.89 -16.21 8.07
C ALA A 165 -16.57 -17.15 9.25
N GLU A 166 -15.34 -17.66 9.32
CA GLU A 166 -14.83 -18.53 10.39
C GLU A 166 -14.23 -17.75 11.55
N ILE A 167 -13.92 -16.47 11.33
CA ILE A 167 -13.51 -15.56 12.39
C ILE A 167 -14.71 -15.30 13.30
N PRO A 168 -14.60 -15.53 14.61
CA PRO A 168 -15.69 -15.24 15.53
C PRO A 168 -16.06 -13.75 15.43
N GLN A 169 -17.31 -13.45 15.08
CA GLN A 169 -17.81 -12.08 15.03
C GLN A 169 -17.62 -11.42 16.40
N GLY A 170 -16.88 -10.31 16.43
CA GLY A 170 -16.54 -9.60 17.68
C GLY A 170 -15.20 -10.00 18.30
N ALA A 171 -14.40 -10.85 17.66
CA ALA A 171 -12.98 -10.99 17.98
C ALA A 171 -12.20 -9.79 17.45
N THR A 172 -12.42 -8.61 18.03
CA THR A 172 -11.43 -7.55 17.90
C THR A 172 -10.16 -8.03 18.60
N PRO A 173 -9.00 -8.08 17.92
CA PRO A 173 -7.76 -8.30 18.64
C PRO A 173 -7.65 -7.23 19.72
N ASP A 174 -7.26 -7.63 20.94
CA ASP A 174 -7.07 -6.68 22.03
C ASP A 174 -6.20 -5.53 21.51
N LEU A 175 -6.75 -4.32 21.57
CA LEU A 175 -6.00 -3.14 21.18
C LEU A 175 -4.70 -3.14 21.99
N PRO A 176 -3.54 -2.94 21.34
CA PRO A 176 -2.29 -2.90 22.08
C PRO A 176 -2.39 -1.80 23.16
N LEU A 177 -1.88 -2.10 24.36
CA LEU A 177 -2.04 -1.29 25.58
C LEU A 177 -1.82 0.22 25.35
N TRP A 178 -0.86 0.60 24.49
CA TRP A 178 -0.55 1.99 24.19
C TRP A 178 -1.67 2.77 23.47
N ILE A 179 -2.59 2.08 22.79
CA ILE A 179 -3.78 2.69 22.17
C ILE A 179 -4.87 2.87 23.23
N VAL A 180 -5.09 1.83 24.05
CA VAL A 180 -6.10 1.84 25.12
C VAL A 180 -5.81 2.97 26.12
N ASP A 181 -4.54 3.15 26.50
CA ASP A 181 -4.09 4.19 27.44
C ASP A 181 -4.30 5.63 26.94
N ARG A 182 -4.68 5.84 25.67
CA ARG A 182 -4.88 7.16 25.06
C ARG A 182 -6.33 7.50 24.75
N LEU A 183 -7.26 6.55 24.95
CA LEU A 183 -8.68 6.83 24.80
C LEU A 183 -9.18 7.63 26.01
N PRO A 184 -9.87 8.76 25.83
CA PRO A 184 -10.46 9.51 26.94
C PRO A 184 -11.55 8.66 27.61
N GLU A 185 -11.54 8.64 28.95
CA GLU A 185 -12.61 8.04 29.78
C GLU A 185 -13.98 8.70 29.58
#